data_AF-A0A3D5GD09-F1
#
_entry.id   AF-A0A3D5GD09-F1
#
_cell.length_a   1.000
_cell.length_b   1.000
_cell.length_c   1.000
_cell.angle_alpha   90.00
_cell.angle_beta   90.00
_cell.angle_gamma   90.00
#
_symmetry.space_group_name_H-M   'P 1'
#
loop_
_entity.id
_entity.type
_entity.pdbx_description
1 polymer ?
#
loop_
_entity_poly.entity_id
_entity_poly.type
_entity_poly.pdbx_seq_one_letter_code
_entity_poly.pdbx_strand_id
1 'polypeptide(L)'
;MLASLISSRPILKAQLLEFLGLPDNCQDKTDHIVSTIVSVLEVNPAEQERFWDTFKSELAVEPVELEKLLKCSSKERQQWIEQGKIPVLEYRTFLKSGIHLEYPVHDRRFILSLSESDINSWRKDPKGQIQNNGKTAQHISKESHQEKEESRLAFSSAWSKIIADWEEQGSAEISATFQLAYWTVWASRWAKENQLNSAKAIEDNETYEIHRQEWYQRKNQAVKVLIELPYAMLYFYRPNDADKLYLELCDDHQEMMKDDYYWDKWDFFYQNRKLVNKCRECVYCETKDYYSLYYLEIKSDKFPDFSFSYHTPYTIGRKFLPHPETLPAVDHVEQDGIFRFGRRLLEQEKVIHTQEDVLLKFEAALAEARKFI
;
A
#
# COMPACT_ATOMS: atom_id res chain seq x y z
N MET A 1 6.38 -21.06 -30.45
CA MET A 1 5.41 -20.40 -29.53
C MET A 1 5.81 -20.60 -28.07
N LEU A 2 6.08 -21.85 -27.65
CA LEU A 2 6.48 -22.17 -26.27
C LEU A 2 7.81 -21.53 -25.83
N ALA A 3 8.85 -21.55 -26.67
CA ALA A 3 10.14 -20.91 -26.38
C ALA A 3 9.99 -19.42 -26.06
N SER A 4 9.28 -18.68 -26.91
CA SER A 4 8.99 -17.25 -26.70
C SER A 4 8.13 -17.00 -25.45
N LEU A 5 7.23 -17.93 -25.11
CA LEU A 5 6.45 -17.85 -23.87
C LEU A 5 7.33 -18.03 -22.64
N ILE A 6 8.23 -19.02 -22.63
CA ILE A 6 9.14 -19.27 -21.50
C ILE A 6 10.10 -18.08 -21.33
N SER A 7 10.68 -17.57 -22.42
CA SER A 7 11.64 -16.45 -22.38
C SER A 7 11.01 -15.10 -22.02
N SER A 8 9.70 -14.92 -22.17
CA SER A 8 9.00 -13.66 -21.85
C SER A 8 8.41 -13.63 -20.43
N ARG A 9 8.61 -14.70 -19.65
CA ARG A 9 8.05 -14.85 -18.30
C ARG A 9 9.16 -14.82 -17.25
N PRO A 10 8.84 -14.42 -16.00
CA PRO A 10 9.80 -14.33 -14.92
C PRO A 10 10.14 -15.71 -14.32
N ILE A 11 10.50 -16.68 -15.16
CA ILE A 11 10.98 -17.99 -14.70
C ILE A 11 12.49 -17.89 -14.49
N LEU A 12 12.97 -18.18 -13.29
CA LEU A 12 14.38 -18.12 -12.97
C LEU A 12 15.15 -19.26 -13.63
N LYS A 13 16.38 -18.99 -14.07
CA LYS A 13 17.27 -20.01 -14.66
C LYS A 13 17.41 -21.24 -13.74
N ALA A 14 17.51 -21.02 -12.43
CA ALA A 14 17.60 -22.08 -11.42
C ALA A 14 16.38 -23.02 -11.47
N GLN A 15 15.17 -22.49 -11.58
CA GLN A 15 13.96 -23.31 -11.66
C GLN A 15 13.91 -24.13 -12.97
N LEU A 16 14.42 -23.58 -14.08
CA LEU A 16 14.54 -24.31 -15.36
C LEU A 16 15.58 -25.45 -15.27
N LEU A 17 16.70 -25.22 -14.59
CA LEU A 17 17.71 -26.24 -14.34
C LEU A 17 17.18 -27.35 -13.43
N GLU A 18 16.49 -26.99 -12.36
CA GLU A 18 15.82 -27.93 -11.45
C GLU A 18 14.82 -28.82 -12.18
N PHE A 19 14.00 -28.23 -13.06
CA PHE A 19 13.04 -28.99 -13.88
C PHE A 19 13.71 -30.04 -14.77
N LEU A 20 14.88 -29.71 -15.33
CA LEU A 20 15.70 -30.63 -16.13
C LEU A 20 16.53 -31.62 -15.28
N GLY A 21 16.54 -31.48 -13.95
CA GLY A 21 17.39 -32.25 -13.06
C GLY A 21 18.89 -31.96 -13.23
N LEU A 22 19.24 -30.75 -13.70
CA LEU A 22 20.61 -30.30 -13.90
C LEU A 22 21.14 -29.56 -12.66
N PRO A 23 22.45 -29.60 -12.40
CA PRO A 23 23.03 -28.91 -11.26
C PRO A 23 23.01 -27.39 -11.43
N ASP A 24 22.86 -26.65 -10.32
CA ASP A 24 22.76 -25.19 -10.28
C ASP A 24 23.99 -24.46 -10.88
N ASN A 25 25.14 -25.12 -10.92
CA ASN A 25 26.39 -24.59 -11.48
C ASN A 25 26.51 -24.75 -13.01
N CYS A 26 25.43 -25.15 -13.69
CA CYS A 26 25.42 -25.33 -15.13
C CYS A 26 25.73 -24.00 -15.87
N GLN A 27 26.79 -24.02 -16.68
CA GLN A 27 27.27 -22.87 -17.44
C GLN A 27 26.49 -22.61 -18.74
N ASP A 28 25.53 -23.47 -19.09
CA ASP A 28 24.75 -23.31 -20.30
C ASP A 28 23.99 -21.98 -20.32
N LYS A 29 23.93 -21.37 -21.50
CA LYS A 29 23.14 -20.16 -21.72
C LYS A 29 21.66 -20.46 -21.56
N THR A 30 20.90 -19.51 -21.02
CA THR A 30 19.44 -19.66 -20.81
C THR A 30 18.72 -20.06 -22.10
N ASP A 31 19.09 -19.51 -23.25
CA ASP A 31 18.49 -19.87 -24.54
C ASP A 31 18.69 -21.35 -24.89
N HIS A 32 19.85 -21.92 -24.55
CA HIS A 32 20.12 -23.34 -24.76
C HIS A 32 19.27 -24.20 -23.83
N ILE A 33 19.12 -23.79 -22.56
CA ILE A 33 18.26 -24.47 -21.58
C ILE A 33 16.80 -24.45 -22.04
N VAL A 34 16.31 -23.29 -22.48
CA VAL A 34 14.94 -23.14 -23.02
C VAL A 34 14.74 -23.99 -24.27
N SER A 35 15.71 -24.01 -25.18
CA SER A 35 15.65 -24.89 -26.37
C SER A 35 15.57 -26.36 -25.99
N THR A 36 16.34 -26.78 -24.99
CA THR A 36 16.38 -28.16 -24.50
C THR A 36 15.03 -28.55 -23.89
N ILE A 37 14.47 -27.68 -23.05
CA ILE A 37 13.13 -27.86 -22.48
C ILE A 37 12.11 -28.00 -23.60
N VAL A 38 12.09 -27.08 -24.57
CA VAL A 38 11.13 -27.13 -25.68
C VAL A 38 11.24 -28.46 -26.44
N SER A 39 12.45 -28.92 -26.76
CA SER A 39 12.64 -30.21 -27.44
C SER A 39 12.13 -31.40 -26.62
N VAL A 40 12.29 -31.39 -25.29
CA VAL A 40 11.75 -32.43 -24.41
C VAL A 40 10.22 -32.40 -24.39
N LEU A 41 9.63 -31.22 -24.28
CA LEU A 41 8.17 -31.04 -24.21
C LEU A 41 7.46 -31.37 -25.54
N GLU A 42 8.13 -31.23 -26.68
CA GLU A 42 7.57 -31.55 -28.00
C GLU A 42 7.39 -33.05 -28.22
N VAL A 43 8.22 -33.89 -27.60
CA VAL A 43 8.23 -35.34 -27.83
C VAL A 43 7.68 -36.15 -26.66
N ASN A 44 7.49 -35.54 -25.49
CA ASN A 44 7.06 -36.22 -24.28
C ASN A 44 5.85 -35.53 -23.62
N PRO A 45 4.61 -36.03 -23.86
CA PRO A 45 3.39 -35.48 -23.28
C PRO A 45 3.36 -35.50 -21.74
N ALA A 46 3.99 -36.48 -21.10
CA ALA A 46 4.05 -36.55 -19.63
C ALA A 46 4.93 -35.44 -19.06
N GLU A 47 6.06 -35.15 -19.71
CA GLU A 47 6.91 -34.01 -19.36
C GLU A 47 6.23 -32.67 -19.66
N GLN A 48 5.44 -32.62 -20.74
CA GLN A 48 4.60 -31.47 -21.04
C GLN A 48 3.63 -31.17 -19.89
N GLU A 49 2.90 -32.18 -19.42
CA GLU A 49 1.98 -32.03 -18.29
C GLU A 49 2.71 -31.60 -17.00
N ARG A 50 3.84 -32.27 -16.68
CA ARG A 50 4.69 -31.93 -15.53
C ARG A 50 5.17 -30.48 -15.57
N PHE A 51 5.63 -30.01 -16.74
CA PHE A 51 6.09 -28.63 -16.92
C PHE A 51 4.99 -27.61 -16.66
N TRP A 52 3.80 -27.83 -17.22
CA TRP A 52 2.67 -26.92 -17.04
C TRP A 52 2.15 -26.87 -15.61
N ASP A 53 2.22 -27.98 -14.87
CA ASP A 53 1.89 -28.00 -13.44
C ASP A 53 2.98 -27.32 -12.61
N THR A 54 4.25 -27.53 -12.94
CA THR A 54 5.40 -26.97 -12.20
C THR A 54 5.45 -25.45 -12.33
N PHE A 55 5.26 -24.91 -13.53
CA PHE A 55 5.34 -23.48 -13.83
C PHE A 55 3.96 -22.84 -13.99
N LYS A 56 2.93 -23.42 -13.37
CA LYS A 56 1.54 -23.01 -13.52
C LYS A 56 1.31 -21.54 -13.14
N SER A 57 1.99 -21.08 -12.08
CA SER A 57 1.93 -19.68 -11.66
C SER A 57 2.69 -18.80 -12.64
N GLU A 58 3.97 -19.07 -12.93
CA GLU A 58 4.83 -18.24 -13.78
C GLU A 58 4.28 -18.08 -15.21
N LEU A 59 3.58 -19.11 -15.71
CA LEU A 59 2.96 -19.13 -17.04
C LEU A 59 1.50 -18.63 -17.06
N ALA A 60 0.97 -18.19 -15.91
CA ALA A 60 -0.39 -17.70 -15.79
C ALA A 60 -0.70 -16.55 -16.75
N VAL A 61 -1.97 -16.42 -17.10
CA VAL A 61 -2.50 -15.41 -18.01
C VAL A 61 -2.93 -14.18 -17.22
N GLU A 62 -2.35 -13.04 -17.54
CA GLU A 62 -2.70 -11.75 -16.94
C GLU A 62 -3.94 -11.12 -17.60
N PRO A 63 -4.63 -10.18 -16.94
CA PRO A 63 -5.90 -9.62 -17.43
C PRO A 63 -5.86 -9.11 -18.89
N VAL A 64 -4.82 -8.37 -19.26
CA VAL A 64 -4.69 -7.81 -20.63
C VAL A 64 -4.45 -8.89 -21.67
N GLU A 65 -3.71 -9.93 -21.31
CA GLU A 65 -3.48 -11.07 -22.19
C GLU A 65 -4.73 -11.94 -22.33
N LEU A 66 -5.45 -12.16 -21.22
CA LEU A 66 -6.71 -12.88 -21.20
C LEU A 66 -7.73 -12.24 -22.15
N GLU A 67 -7.86 -10.92 -22.11
CA GLU A 67 -8.73 -10.15 -23.00
C GLU A 67 -8.37 -10.35 -24.47
N LYS A 68 -7.08 -10.44 -24.79
CA LYS A 68 -6.61 -10.73 -26.16
C LYS A 68 -6.90 -12.18 -26.57
N LEU A 69 -6.64 -13.15 -25.69
CA LEU A 69 -6.83 -14.58 -25.97
C LEU A 69 -8.31 -14.91 -26.17
N LEU A 70 -9.20 -14.38 -25.31
CA LEU A 70 -10.64 -14.64 -25.37
C LEU A 70 -11.40 -13.65 -26.27
N LYS A 71 -10.71 -12.64 -26.81
CA LYS A 71 -11.29 -11.53 -27.59
C LYS A 71 -12.49 -10.92 -26.86
N CYS A 72 -12.32 -10.61 -25.58
CA CYS A 72 -13.36 -10.07 -24.71
C CYS A 72 -12.99 -8.70 -24.17
N SER A 73 -14.00 -7.93 -23.81
CA SER A 73 -13.83 -6.66 -23.08
C SER A 73 -13.45 -6.91 -21.62
N SER A 74 -12.91 -5.88 -20.96
CA SER A 74 -12.64 -5.89 -19.53
C SER A 74 -13.89 -6.15 -18.68
N LYS A 75 -15.05 -5.68 -19.14
CA LYS A 75 -16.36 -5.90 -18.49
C LYS A 75 -16.80 -7.36 -18.59
N GLU A 76 -16.70 -7.96 -19.79
CA GLU A 76 -16.99 -9.38 -19.98
C GLU A 76 -16.07 -10.25 -19.13
N ARG A 77 -14.77 -9.94 -19.10
CA ARG A 77 -13.79 -10.63 -18.24
C ARG A 77 -14.21 -10.60 -16.77
N GLN A 78 -14.50 -9.41 -16.23
CA GLN A 78 -14.92 -9.26 -14.83
C GLN A 78 -16.20 -10.07 -14.55
N GLN A 79 -17.20 -9.95 -15.43
CA GLN A 79 -18.44 -10.70 -15.30
C GLN A 79 -18.21 -12.22 -15.30
N TRP A 80 -17.37 -12.75 -16.18
CA TRP A 80 -17.11 -14.19 -16.26
C TRP A 80 -16.32 -14.72 -15.06
N ILE A 81 -15.42 -13.90 -14.49
CA ILE A 81 -14.75 -14.22 -13.22
C ILE A 81 -15.78 -14.25 -12.07
N GLU A 82 -16.65 -13.25 -11.97
CA GLU A 82 -17.72 -13.19 -10.95
C GLU A 82 -18.72 -14.36 -11.07
N GLN A 83 -18.98 -14.82 -12.29
CA GLN A 83 -19.82 -15.99 -12.57
C GLN A 83 -19.10 -17.33 -12.34
N GLY A 84 -17.82 -17.33 -11.97
CA GLY A 84 -17.02 -18.54 -11.78
C GLY A 84 -16.67 -19.29 -13.08
N LYS A 85 -16.95 -18.69 -14.25
CA LYS A 85 -16.65 -19.27 -15.57
C LYS A 85 -15.16 -19.24 -15.88
N ILE A 86 -14.45 -18.25 -15.34
CA ILE A 86 -12.99 -18.16 -15.42
C ILE A 86 -12.45 -18.28 -13.99
N PRO A 87 -11.92 -19.46 -13.60
CA PRO A 87 -11.34 -19.66 -12.28
C PRO A 87 -10.11 -18.75 -12.08
N VAL A 88 -10.02 -18.15 -10.90
CA VAL A 88 -8.83 -17.41 -10.48
C VAL A 88 -7.80 -18.42 -9.98
N LEU A 89 -6.57 -18.36 -10.52
CA LEU A 89 -5.45 -19.19 -10.05
C LEU A 89 -4.84 -18.60 -8.77
N GLU A 90 -4.49 -17.32 -8.82
CA GLU A 90 -3.94 -16.55 -7.70
C GLU A 90 -4.18 -15.05 -7.95
N TYR A 91 -3.95 -14.25 -6.91
CA TYR A 91 -3.89 -12.79 -7.03
C TYR A 91 -2.44 -12.33 -6.96
N ARG A 92 -2.06 -11.43 -7.88
CA ARG A 92 -0.76 -10.75 -7.89
C ARG A 92 -0.92 -9.31 -7.53
N THR A 93 0.15 -8.71 -7.00
CA THR A 93 0.18 -7.29 -6.69
C THR A 93 1.08 -6.53 -7.63
N PHE A 94 0.72 -5.29 -7.95
CA PHE A 94 1.62 -4.32 -8.54
C PHE A 94 1.45 -2.97 -7.86
N LEU A 95 2.52 -2.19 -7.84
CA LEU A 95 2.50 -0.86 -7.26
C LEU A 95 2.03 0.16 -8.31
N LYS A 96 0.95 0.88 -8.02
CA LYS A 96 0.52 2.03 -8.81
C LYS A 96 0.21 3.20 -7.90
N SER A 97 0.90 4.33 -8.12
CA SER A 97 0.73 5.55 -7.31
C SER A 97 0.89 5.31 -5.80
N GLY A 98 1.81 4.43 -5.41
CA GLY A 98 2.07 4.10 -3.99
C GLY A 98 1.03 3.17 -3.34
N ILE A 99 0.15 2.56 -4.13
CA ILE A 99 -0.85 1.59 -3.66
C ILE A 99 -0.55 0.23 -4.28
N HIS A 100 -0.51 -0.83 -3.47
CA HIS A 100 -0.51 -2.20 -3.96
C HIS A 100 -1.92 -2.52 -4.47
N LEU A 101 -2.04 -2.68 -5.78
CA LEU A 101 -3.27 -3.13 -6.43
C LEU A 101 -3.16 -4.62 -6.71
N GLU A 102 -4.16 -5.37 -6.28
CA GLU A 102 -4.30 -6.78 -6.59
C GLU A 102 -5.00 -6.98 -7.94
N TYR A 103 -4.54 -7.98 -8.68
CA TYR A 103 -5.17 -8.42 -9.92
C TYR A 103 -5.15 -9.94 -10.03
N PRO A 104 -6.23 -10.56 -10.55
CA PRO A 104 -6.28 -12.00 -10.72
C PRO A 104 -5.45 -12.44 -11.93
N VAL A 105 -4.81 -13.60 -11.81
CA VAL A 105 -4.23 -14.32 -12.95
C VAL A 105 -4.88 -15.70 -13.07
N HIS A 106 -4.80 -16.29 -14.26
CA HIS A 106 -5.57 -17.48 -14.62
C HIS A 106 -4.69 -18.57 -15.23
N ASP A 107 -5.07 -19.84 -15.03
CA ASP A 107 -4.36 -20.97 -15.63
C ASP A 107 -4.44 -20.91 -17.16
N ARG A 108 -3.27 -20.82 -17.81
CA ARG A 108 -3.17 -20.75 -19.26
C ARG A 108 -3.76 -21.96 -19.96
N ARG A 109 -3.60 -23.17 -19.43
CA ARG A 109 -4.16 -24.39 -20.06
C ARG A 109 -5.67 -24.32 -20.07
N PHE A 110 -6.27 -23.87 -18.96
CA PHE A 110 -7.70 -23.65 -18.89
C PHE A 110 -8.15 -22.64 -19.95
N ILE A 111 -7.50 -21.48 -20.03
CA ILE A 111 -7.84 -20.44 -21.02
C ILE A 111 -7.73 -20.93 -22.47
N LEU A 112 -6.66 -21.66 -22.80
CA LEU A 112 -6.44 -22.19 -24.15
C LEU A 112 -7.35 -23.39 -24.48
N SER A 113 -7.92 -24.04 -23.47
CA SER A 113 -8.88 -25.13 -23.66
C SER A 113 -10.30 -24.64 -24.01
N LEU A 114 -10.59 -23.36 -23.78
CA LEU A 114 -11.90 -22.77 -24.06
C LEU A 114 -12.15 -22.68 -25.56
N SER A 115 -13.27 -23.23 -26.01
CA SER A 115 -13.70 -23.14 -27.40
C SER A 115 -14.44 -21.84 -27.69
N GLU A 116 -14.49 -21.43 -28.96
CA GLU A 116 -15.33 -20.28 -29.36
C GLU A 116 -16.82 -20.53 -29.04
N SER A 117 -17.28 -21.78 -29.04
CA SER A 117 -18.62 -22.14 -28.57
C SER A 117 -18.85 -21.85 -27.10
N ASP A 118 -17.86 -22.13 -26.22
CA ASP A 118 -17.96 -21.85 -24.79
C ASP A 118 -18.08 -20.34 -24.56
N ILE A 119 -17.20 -19.56 -25.18
CA ILE A 119 -17.18 -18.09 -25.07
C ILE A 119 -18.50 -17.48 -25.60
N ASN A 120 -18.97 -17.95 -26.75
CA ASN A 120 -20.22 -17.46 -27.34
C ASN A 120 -21.46 -17.86 -26.53
N SER A 121 -21.44 -19.01 -25.85
CA SER A 121 -22.50 -19.38 -24.90
C SER A 121 -22.52 -18.42 -23.71
N TRP A 122 -21.36 -18.04 -23.18
CA TRP A 122 -21.26 -17.14 -22.04
C TRP A 122 -21.71 -15.71 -22.34
N ARG A 123 -21.58 -15.26 -23.60
CA ARG A 123 -22.12 -13.98 -24.08
C ARG A 123 -23.64 -13.97 -24.19
N LYS A 124 -24.25 -15.14 -24.43
CA LYS A 124 -25.71 -15.30 -24.56
C LYS A 124 -26.40 -15.52 -23.22
N ASP A 125 -25.66 -15.94 -22.19
CA ASP A 125 -26.20 -16.06 -20.83
C ASP A 125 -26.59 -14.69 -20.27
N PRO A 126 -27.87 -14.49 -19.90
CA PRO A 126 -28.28 -13.27 -19.20
C PRO A 126 -27.56 -13.19 -17.84
N LYS A 127 -27.38 -11.96 -17.33
CA LYS A 127 -26.64 -11.58 -16.11
C LYS A 127 -27.08 -12.25 -14.79
N GLY A 128 -27.91 -13.29 -14.81
CA GLY A 128 -28.70 -13.78 -13.66
C GLY A 128 -28.36 -15.15 -13.08
N GLN A 129 -27.41 -15.92 -13.61
CA GLN A 129 -26.98 -17.19 -12.98
C GLN A 129 -25.57 -17.07 -12.43
N ILE A 130 -25.45 -16.42 -11.28
CA ILE A 130 -24.28 -16.52 -10.40
C ILE A 130 -24.35 -17.93 -9.79
N GLN A 131 -23.50 -18.85 -10.23
CA GLN A 131 -23.38 -20.13 -9.54
C GLN A 131 -22.84 -19.85 -8.13
N ASN A 132 -23.64 -20.24 -7.15
CA ASN A 132 -23.40 -20.07 -5.72
C ASN A 132 -22.06 -20.71 -5.30
N ASN A 133 -20.98 -19.93 -5.33
CA ASN A 133 -19.87 -20.01 -4.38
C ASN A 133 -19.64 -18.67 -3.64
N GLY A 134 -20.59 -17.73 -3.78
CA GLY A 134 -20.65 -16.49 -3.04
C GLY A 134 -21.42 -16.62 -1.72
N LYS A 135 -20.86 -17.32 -0.73
CA LYS A 135 -21.33 -17.16 0.67
C LYS A 135 -20.62 -16.04 1.43
N THR A 136 -19.69 -15.32 0.80
CA THR A 136 -18.84 -14.36 1.52
C THR A 136 -18.94 -12.91 1.03
N ALA A 137 -19.60 -12.64 -0.10
CA ALA A 137 -19.61 -11.27 -0.68
C ALA A 137 -20.97 -10.55 -0.62
N GLN A 138 -22.09 -11.25 -0.43
CA GLN A 138 -23.43 -10.65 -0.38
C GLN A 138 -23.95 -10.37 1.04
N HIS A 139 -23.21 -10.73 2.09
CA HIS A 139 -23.57 -10.37 3.47
C HIS A 139 -23.08 -8.99 3.91
N ILE A 140 -22.26 -8.30 3.11
CA ILE A 140 -21.63 -7.04 3.52
C ILE A 140 -22.41 -5.79 3.05
N SER A 141 -23.34 -5.91 2.09
CA SER A 141 -23.99 -4.73 1.48
C SER A 141 -25.41 -4.41 1.95
N LYS A 142 -25.89 -5.05 3.02
CA LYS A 142 -27.09 -4.62 3.76
C LYS A 142 -26.93 -4.98 5.23
N GLU A 143 -25.94 -4.40 5.90
CA GLU A 143 -26.11 -4.15 7.33
C GLU A 143 -27.42 -3.35 7.46
N SER A 144 -28.40 -3.92 8.15
CA SER A 144 -29.66 -3.22 8.38
C SER A 144 -29.33 -1.91 9.10
N HIS A 145 -30.09 -0.83 8.84
CA HIS A 145 -29.94 0.42 9.57
C HIS A 145 -29.86 0.19 11.09
N GLN A 146 -30.57 -0.83 11.56
CA GLN A 146 -30.56 -1.29 12.94
C GLN A 146 -29.19 -1.83 13.40
N GLU A 147 -28.54 -2.71 12.64
CA GLU A 147 -27.20 -3.25 12.99
C GLU A 147 -26.12 -2.16 13.06
N LYS A 148 -26.21 -1.16 12.17
CA LYS A 148 -25.31 0.02 12.20
C LYS A 148 -25.52 0.87 13.43
N GLU A 149 -26.78 1.09 13.80
CA GLU A 149 -27.14 1.86 14.99
C GLU A 149 -26.75 1.11 16.27
N GLU A 150 -26.98 -0.20 16.32
CA GLU A 150 -26.53 -1.06 17.42
C GLU A 150 -25.01 -1.02 17.60
N SER A 151 -24.25 -1.06 16.49
CA SER A 151 -22.78 -0.94 16.52
C SER A 151 -22.32 0.41 17.06
N ARG A 152 -22.99 1.51 16.68
CA ARG A 152 -22.72 2.86 17.19
C ARG A 152 -23.03 2.99 18.68
N LEU A 153 -24.18 2.46 19.12
CA LEU A 153 -24.58 2.47 20.52
C LEU A 153 -23.63 1.61 21.39
N ALA A 154 -23.26 0.43 20.90
CA ALA A 154 -22.30 -0.44 21.56
C ALA A 154 -20.94 0.25 21.72
N PHE A 155 -20.44 0.88 20.65
CA PHE A 155 -19.21 1.67 20.72
C PHE A 155 -19.35 2.83 21.72
N SER A 156 -20.41 3.63 21.64
CA SER A 156 -20.63 4.78 22.54
C SER A 156 -20.67 4.38 24.01
N SER A 157 -21.30 3.23 24.32
CA SER A 157 -21.35 2.67 25.67
C SER A 157 -19.96 2.20 26.14
N ALA A 158 -19.24 1.45 25.30
CA ALA A 158 -17.89 0.98 25.63
C ALA A 158 -16.90 2.16 25.80
N TRP A 159 -16.98 3.14 24.91
CA TRP A 159 -16.14 4.35 24.93
C TRP A 159 -16.38 5.18 26.19
N SER A 160 -17.64 5.39 26.58
CA SER A 160 -17.97 6.08 27.83
C SER A 160 -17.40 5.37 29.07
N LYS A 161 -17.38 4.04 29.07
CA LYS A 161 -16.76 3.25 30.17
C LYS A 161 -15.24 3.44 30.20
N ILE A 162 -14.57 3.37 29.05
CA ILE A 162 -13.12 3.59 28.95
C ILE A 162 -12.75 4.98 29.48
N ILE A 163 -13.51 6.03 29.12
CA ILE A 163 -13.28 7.38 29.63
C ILE A 163 -13.47 7.44 31.15
N ALA A 164 -14.55 6.86 31.67
CA ALA A 164 -14.81 6.82 33.10
C ALA A 164 -13.69 6.09 33.86
N ASP A 165 -13.20 4.97 33.32
CA ASP A 165 -12.07 4.22 33.88
C ASP A 165 -10.80 5.06 33.89
N TRP A 166 -10.52 5.82 32.84
CA TRP A 166 -9.36 6.73 32.79
C TRP A 166 -9.46 7.88 33.80
N GLU A 167 -10.66 8.41 34.03
CA GLU A 167 -10.89 9.48 35.02
C GLU A 167 -10.85 8.96 36.46
N GLU A 168 -11.51 7.84 36.74
CA GLU A 168 -11.62 7.25 38.08
C GLU A 168 -10.28 6.67 38.52
N GLN A 169 -9.69 5.82 37.69
CA GLN A 169 -8.44 5.16 38.03
C GLN A 169 -7.26 6.09 37.82
N GLY A 170 -7.31 7.02 36.86
CA GLY A 170 -6.20 7.89 36.47
C GLY A 170 -6.27 9.29 37.07
N SER A 171 -6.62 10.24 36.21
CA SER A 171 -6.80 11.66 36.47
C SER A 171 -7.56 12.29 35.31
N ALA A 172 -8.11 13.49 35.49
CA ALA A 172 -8.73 14.21 34.39
C ALA A 172 -7.72 14.53 33.26
N GLU A 173 -6.46 14.77 33.61
CA GLU A 173 -5.39 15.08 32.65
C GLU A 173 -5.03 13.89 31.76
N ILE A 174 -4.86 12.69 32.33
CA ILE A 174 -4.56 11.49 31.53
C ILE A 174 -5.74 11.09 30.65
N SER A 175 -6.97 11.21 31.16
CA SER A 175 -8.18 10.99 30.37
C SER A 175 -8.24 11.95 29.18
N ALA A 176 -8.04 13.25 29.40
CA ALA A 176 -8.02 14.24 28.33
C ALA A 176 -6.91 13.97 27.31
N THR A 177 -5.72 13.59 27.79
CA THR A 177 -4.58 13.22 26.94
C THR A 177 -4.92 12.03 26.05
N PHE A 178 -5.46 10.95 26.63
CA PHE A 178 -5.78 9.71 25.92
C PHE A 178 -6.95 9.87 24.96
N GLN A 179 -7.95 10.66 25.32
CA GLN A 179 -9.04 11.02 24.41
C GLN A 179 -8.51 11.78 23.19
N LEU A 180 -7.67 12.81 23.38
CA LEU A 180 -7.06 13.52 22.26
C LEU A 180 -6.18 12.60 21.42
N ALA A 181 -5.38 11.75 22.07
CA ALA A 181 -4.55 10.77 21.41
C ALA A 181 -5.38 9.82 20.52
N TYR A 182 -6.44 9.24 21.08
CA TYR A 182 -7.35 8.36 20.36
C TYR A 182 -7.95 9.05 19.11
N TRP A 183 -8.51 10.25 19.25
CA TRP A 183 -9.11 10.96 18.11
C TRP A 183 -8.08 11.43 17.07
N THR A 184 -6.82 11.63 17.46
CA THR A 184 -5.72 11.95 16.54
C THR A 184 -5.37 10.77 15.63
N VAL A 185 -5.56 9.53 16.09
CA VAL A 185 -5.45 8.33 15.23
C VAL A 185 -6.48 8.40 14.11
N TRP A 186 -7.74 8.72 14.45
CA TRP A 186 -8.82 8.82 13.47
C TRP A 186 -8.63 9.99 12.50
N ALA A 187 -8.12 11.14 12.96
CA ALA A 187 -7.72 12.23 12.08
C ALA A 187 -6.69 11.78 11.02
N SER A 188 -5.68 11.00 11.44
CA SER A 188 -4.68 10.44 10.52
C SER A 188 -5.28 9.45 9.52
N ARG A 189 -6.24 8.62 9.95
CA ARG A 189 -6.93 7.65 9.08
C ARG A 189 -7.87 8.33 8.09
N TRP A 190 -8.57 9.40 8.49
CA TRP A 190 -9.39 10.20 7.58
C TRP A 190 -8.54 10.95 6.56
N ALA A 191 -7.36 11.47 6.94
CA ALA A 191 -6.40 12.00 5.96
C ALA A 191 -6.02 10.92 4.92
N LYS A 192 -5.74 9.69 5.37
CA LYS A 192 -5.42 8.58 4.46
C LYS A 192 -6.58 8.22 3.54
N GLU A 193 -7.80 8.12 4.04
CA GLU A 193 -8.97 7.79 3.21
C GLU A 193 -9.20 8.87 2.14
N ASN A 194 -9.06 10.15 2.50
CA ASN A 194 -9.15 11.26 1.54
C ASN A 194 -8.03 11.21 0.48
N GLN A 195 -6.80 10.83 0.86
CA GLN A 195 -5.71 10.59 -0.10
C GLN A 195 -6.10 9.51 -1.13
N LEU A 196 -6.66 8.40 -0.66
CA LEU A 196 -7.06 7.28 -1.52
C LEU A 196 -8.25 7.64 -2.42
N ASN A 197 -9.18 8.46 -1.91
CA ASN A 197 -10.33 8.93 -2.69
C ASN A 197 -9.89 9.95 -3.75
N SER A 198 -9.01 10.89 -3.42
CA SER A 198 -8.41 11.83 -4.39
C SER A 198 -7.74 11.09 -5.54
N ALA A 199 -6.94 10.05 -5.24
CA ALA A 199 -6.27 9.25 -6.27
C ALA A 199 -7.23 8.49 -7.22
N LYS A 200 -8.48 8.25 -6.80
CA LYS A 200 -9.52 7.57 -7.60
C LYS A 200 -10.49 8.55 -8.25
N ALA A 201 -10.64 9.74 -7.71
CA ALA A 201 -11.59 10.73 -8.16
C ALA A 201 -11.16 11.33 -9.51
N ILE A 202 -12.12 11.44 -10.43
CA ILE A 202 -11.94 12.08 -11.74
C ILE A 202 -12.23 13.57 -11.64
N GLU A 203 -13.31 13.94 -10.94
CA GLU A 203 -13.79 15.34 -10.82
C GLU A 203 -13.54 15.90 -9.41
N ASP A 204 -13.84 15.14 -8.35
CA ASP A 204 -13.76 15.61 -6.95
C ASP A 204 -12.35 15.55 -6.33
N ASN A 205 -11.30 15.41 -7.14
CA ASN A 205 -9.92 15.22 -6.64
C ASN A 205 -9.50 16.36 -5.70
N GLU A 206 -9.77 17.59 -6.11
CA GLU A 206 -9.40 18.80 -5.36
C GLU A 206 -10.08 18.85 -3.99
N THR A 207 -11.38 18.50 -3.91
CA THR A 207 -12.12 18.45 -2.65
C THR A 207 -11.52 17.43 -1.67
N TYR A 208 -11.20 16.22 -2.15
CA TYR A 208 -10.54 15.23 -1.31
C TYR A 208 -9.14 15.66 -0.88
N GLU A 209 -8.40 16.34 -1.74
CA GLU A 209 -7.09 16.87 -1.39
C GLU A 209 -7.18 17.97 -0.32
N ILE A 210 -8.16 18.88 -0.41
CA ILE A 210 -8.44 19.89 0.62
C ILE A 210 -8.75 19.20 1.96
N HIS A 211 -9.70 18.25 1.98
CA HIS A 211 -10.03 17.51 3.20
C HIS A 211 -8.83 16.75 3.77
N ARG A 212 -7.97 16.18 2.90
CA ARG A 212 -6.73 15.54 3.33
C ARG A 212 -5.83 16.52 4.09
N GLN A 213 -5.60 17.72 3.53
CA GLN A 213 -4.76 18.73 4.16
C GLN A 213 -5.36 19.21 5.49
N GLU A 214 -6.66 19.45 5.52
CA GLU A 214 -7.41 19.80 6.73
C GLU A 214 -7.26 18.78 7.86
N TRP A 215 -7.30 17.47 7.55
CA TRP A 215 -7.08 16.41 8.54
C TRP A 215 -5.62 16.34 9.00
N TYR A 216 -4.65 16.57 8.11
CA TYR A 216 -3.25 16.67 8.51
C TYR A 216 -2.98 17.89 9.40
N GLN A 217 -3.61 19.03 9.13
CA GLN A 217 -3.51 20.21 9.98
C GLN A 217 -4.06 19.94 11.39
N ARG A 218 -5.22 19.29 11.50
CA ARG A 218 -5.79 18.85 12.79
C ARG A 218 -4.86 17.90 13.53
N LYS A 219 -4.34 16.88 12.85
CA LYS A 219 -3.34 15.97 13.44
C LYS A 219 -2.14 16.75 14.00
N ASN A 220 -1.56 17.67 13.23
CA ASN A 220 -0.41 18.46 13.68
C ASN A 220 -0.77 19.37 14.87
N GLN A 221 -1.99 19.92 14.89
CA GLN A 221 -2.49 20.71 16.02
C GLN A 221 -2.61 19.88 17.29
N ALA A 222 -3.09 18.64 17.20
CA ALA A 222 -3.14 17.72 18.33
C ALA A 222 -1.75 17.29 18.79
N VAL A 223 -0.83 16.96 17.86
CA VAL A 223 0.57 16.63 18.21
C VAL A 223 1.22 17.76 18.99
N LYS A 224 0.97 19.02 18.61
CA LYS A 224 1.49 20.20 19.31
C LYS A 224 0.94 20.36 20.72
N VAL A 225 -0.27 19.88 20.99
CA VAL A 225 -0.87 19.88 22.35
C VAL A 225 -0.33 18.68 23.13
N LEU A 226 -0.34 17.49 22.52
CA LEU A 226 0.06 16.23 23.17
C LEU A 226 1.50 16.27 23.68
N ILE A 227 2.44 16.90 22.96
CA ILE A 227 3.84 16.99 23.37
C ILE A 227 4.06 17.80 24.67
N GLU A 228 3.17 18.72 24.99
CA GLU A 228 3.27 19.54 26.21
C GLU A 228 2.74 18.80 27.45
N LEU A 229 2.07 17.66 27.25
CA LEU A 229 1.48 16.85 28.32
C LEU A 229 2.49 15.82 28.86
N PRO A 230 2.43 15.45 30.15
CA PRO A 230 3.48 14.68 30.82
C PRO A 230 3.59 13.22 30.37
N TYR A 231 2.64 12.73 29.57
CA TYR A 231 2.59 11.36 29.06
C TYR A 231 3.25 11.19 27.68
N ALA A 232 3.80 12.28 27.13
CA ALA A 232 4.45 12.29 25.83
C ALA A 232 5.93 11.92 25.91
N MET A 233 6.35 11.01 25.03
CA MET A 233 7.76 10.80 24.72
C MET A 233 7.97 11.08 23.24
N LEU A 234 8.90 12.00 22.96
CA LEU A 234 9.27 12.35 21.61
C LEU A 234 10.66 11.84 21.30
N TYR A 235 10.78 11.19 20.15
CA TYR A 235 12.02 10.66 19.60
C TYR A 235 12.25 11.22 18.22
N PHE A 236 13.49 11.13 17.75
CA PHE A 236 13.84 11.45 16.38
C PHE A 236 14.46 10.24 15.67
N TYR A 237 13.90 9.90 14.52
CA TYR A 237 14.41 8.86 13.63
C TYR A 237 15.07 9.52 12.41
N ARG A 238 16.33 9.16 12.16
CA ARG A 238 17.09 9.60 10.98
C ARG A 238 17.67 8.35 10.30
N PRO A 239 17.16 7.95 9.12
CA PRO A 239 17.73 6.83 8.37
C PRO A 239 19.10 7.20 7.78
N ASN A 240 19.88 6.21 7.34
CA ASN A 240 21.18 6.43 6.69
C ASN A 240 21.05 7.35 5.46
N ASP A 241 20.05 7.11 4.61
CA ASP A 241 19.73 7.92 3.44
C ASP A 241 18.58 8.89 3.75
N ALA A 242 18.82 9.81 4.69
CA ALA A 242 17.82 10.77 5.16
C ALA A 242 17.40 11.81 4.11
N ASP A 243 18.25 12.08 3.13
CA ASP A 243 18.07 13.17 2.19
C ASP A 243 17.32 12.71 0.94
N LYS A 244 16.40 13.54 0.45
CA LYS A 244 15.78 13.32 -0.87
C LYS A 244 16.59 14.03 -1.92
N LEU A 245 17.18 13.24 -2.81
CA LEU A 245 17.95 13.73 -3.94
C LEU A 245 17.07 13.71 -5.20
N TYR A 246 17.08 14.81 -5.95
CA TYR A 246 16.49 14.92 -7.28
C TYR A 246 17.57 15.39 -8.24
N LEU A 247 17.67 14.70 -9.36
CA LEU A 247 18.63 15.01 -10.42
C LEU A 247 17.93 14.88 -11.76
N GLU A 248 18.04 15.92 -12.57
CA GLU A 248 17.62 15.98 -13.96
C GLU A 248 18.76 16.58 -14.77
N LEU A 249 19.24 15.84 -15.77
CA LEU A 249 20.32 16.25 -16.65
C LEU A 249 19.70 16.76 -17.95
N CYS A 250 20.23 17.85 -18.50
CA CYS A 250 19.89 18.28 -19.86
C CYS A 250 20.40 17.29 -20.91
N ASP A 251 19.90 17.40 -22.13
CA ASP A 251 20.22 16.47 -23.22
C ASP A 251 21.72 16.35 -23.45
N ASP A 252 22.46 17.47 -23.47
CA ASP A 252 23.93 17.48 -23.63
C ASP A 252 24.63 16.63 -22.56
N HIS A 253 24.27 16.79 -21.28
CA HIS A 253 24.89 16.02 -20.20
C HIS A 253 24.39 14.57 -20.17
N GLN A 254 23.19 14.28 -20.69
CA GLN A 254 22.74 12.90 -20.89
C GLN A 254 23.49 12.20 -22.02
N GLU A 255 23.88 12.93 -23.08
CA GLU A 255 24.73 12.41 -24.14
C GLU A 255 26.17 12.19 -23.65
N MET A 256 26.73 13.16 -22.90
CA MET A 256 28.05 13.00 -22.26
C MET A 256 28.10 11.79 -21.31
N MET A 257 27.00 11.49 -20.62
CA MET A 257 26.89 10.31 -19.74
C MET A 257 26.92 8.98 -20.53
N LYS A 258 26.61 9.01 -21.83
CA LYS A 258 26.59 7.84 -22.73
C LYS A 258 27.85 7.72 -23.57
N ASP A 259 28.75 8.71 -23.54
CA ASP A 259 29.97 8.73 -24.34
C ASP A 259 31.00 7.76 -23.73
N ASP A 260 31.58 6.90 -24.57
CA ASP A 260 32.50 5.78 -24.25
C ASP A 260 31.97 4.62 -23.39
N TYR A 261 31.24 4.85 -22.29
CA TYR A 261 30.60 3.83 -21.44
C TYR A 261 29.28 4.37 -20.88
N TYR A 262 28.32 3.49 -20.52
CA TYR A 262 27.08 3.92 -19.86
C TYR A 262 27.31 4.13 -18.36
N TRP A 263 27.28 5.37 -17.91
CA TRP A 263 27.41 5.70 -16.49
C TRP A 263 26.04 5.70 -15.81
N ASP A 264 25.99 5.24 -14.55
CA ASP A 264 24.83 5.52 -13.70
C ASP A 264 24.67 7.05 -13.53
N LYS A 265 23.43 7.52 -13.51
CA LYS A 265 23.10 8.95 -13.46
C LYS A 265 23.71 9.64 -12.24
N TRP A 266 23.72 8.97 -11.10
CA TRP A 266 24.28 9.50 -9.86
C TRP A 266 25.80 9.42 -9.87
N ASP A 267 26.40 8.36 -10.39
CA ASP A 267 27.86 8.26 -10.55
C ASP A 267 28.40 9.36 -11.47
N PHE A 268 27.73 9.59 -12.61
CA PHE A 268 28.05 10.69 -13.50
C PHE A 268 27.96 12.03 -12.78
N PHE A 269 26.88 12.27 -12.04
CA PHE A 269 26.72 13.50 -11.27
C PHE A 269 27.79 13.68 -10.21
N TYR A 270 28.15 12.65 -9.43
CA TYR A 270 29.14 12.79 -8.38
C TYR A 270 30.54 13.09 -8.94
N GLN A 271 30.91 12.47 -10.06
CA GLN A 271 32.20 12.74 -10.71
C GLN A 271 32.22 14.08 -11.46
N ASN A 272 31.09 14.50 -12.03
CA ASN A 272 30.96 15.74 -12.82
C ASN A 272 30.19 16.84 -12.08
N ARG A 273 30.12 16.79 -10.76
CA ARG A 273 29.23 17.65 -9.94
C ARG A 273 29.40 19.14 -10.23
N LYS A 274 30.65 19.58 -10.39
CA LYS A 274 30.98 20.99 -10.70
C LYS A 274 30.48 21.42 -12.07
N LEU A 275 30.49 20.50 -13.04
CA LEU A 275 30.01 20.75 -14.40
C LEU A 275 28.48 20.85 -14.40
N VAL A 276 27.81 19.84 -13.84
CA VAL A 276 26.34 19.78 -13.77
C VAL A 276 25.76 20.95 -12.97
N ASN A 277 26.33 21.28 -11.79
CA ASN A 277 25.84 22.41 -10.97
C ASN A 277 26.05 23.79 -11.62
N LYS A 278 26.91 23.92 -12.64
CA LYS A 278 27.10 25.16 -13.39
C LYS A 278 26.18 25.24 -14.61
N CYS A 279 25.64 24.12 -15.06
CA CYS A 279 24.68 24.08 -16.16
C CYS A 279 23.34 24.66 -15.69
N ARG A 280 22.77 25.56 -16.49
CA ARG A 280 21.46 26.18 -16.17
C ARG A 280 20.27 25.29 -16.49
N GLU A 281 20.48 24.28 -17.32
CA GLU A 281 19.44 23.37 -17.79
C GLU A 281 19.40 22.07 -16.99
N CYS A 282 20.47 21.76 -16.24
CA CYS A 282 20.45 20.67 -15.28
C CYS A 282 19.84 21.12 -13.95
N VAL A 283 19.08 20.24 -13.32
CA VAL A 283 18.47 20.48 -12.01
C VAL A 283 19.00 19.45 -11.02
N TYR A 284 19.69 19.92 -9.99
CA TYR A 284 20.02 19.13 -8.81
C TYR A 284 19.38 19.78 -7.59
N CYS A 285 18.50 19.04 -6.91
CA CYS A 285 17.84 19.46 -5.70
C CYS A 285 18.07 18.43 -4.60
N GLU A 286 18.45 18.92 -3.43
CA GLU A 286 18.70 18.10 -2.25
C GLU A 286 17.83 18.64 -1.11
N THR A 287 16.89 17.81 -0.65
CA THR A 287 16.08 18.13 0.52
C THR A 287 16.63 17.37 1.71
N LYS A 288 17.37 18.08 2.57
CA LYS A 288 17.96 17.53 3.79
C LYS A 288 16.91 16.96 4.73
N ASP A 289 17.18 15.79 5.30
CA ASP A 289 16.33 15.12 6.29
C ASP A 289 14.87 14.92 5.82
N TYR A 290 14.68 14.70 4.52
CA TYR A 290 13.34 14.48 3.96
C TYR A 290 12.67 13.22 4.51
N TYR A 291 13.44 12.15 4.68
CA TYR A 291 12.96 10.85 5.19
C TYR A 291 13.11 10.73 6.72
N SER A 292 13.60 11.77 7.39
CA SER A 292 13.67 11.81 8.85
C SER A 292 12.30 12.12 9.45
N LEU A 293 12.02 11.52 10.61
CA LEU A 293 10.70 11.55 11.24
C LEU A 293 10.83 11.85 12.74
N TYR A 294 9.94 12.72 13.24
CA TYR A 294 9.62 12.76 14.66
C TYR A 294 8.67 11.62 14.98
N TYR A 295 8.95 10.90 16.07
CA TYR A 295 8.12 9.84 16.61
C TYR A 295 7.61 10.25 17.98
N LEU A 296 6.31 10.54 18.07
CA LEU A 296 5.63 10.84 19.32
C LEU A 296 4.91 9.58 19.80
N GLU A 297 5.19 9.14 21.03
CA GLU A 297 4.46 8.08 21.71
C GLU A 297 3.78 8.66 22.97
N ILE A 298 2.51 8.33 23.14
CA ILE A 298 1.70 8.65 24.32
C ILE A 298 1.40 7.34 25.03
N LYS A 299 1.92 7.19 26.25
CA LYS A 299 1.64 6.02 27.10
C LYS A 299 1.64 6.39 28.58
N SER A 300 1.09 5.49 29.38
CA SER A 300 1.16 5.60 30.83
C SER A 300 1.34 4.22 31.45
N ASP A 301 2.20 4.12 32.46
CA ASP A 301 2.38 2.89 33.23
C ASP A 301 1.09 2.45 33.94
N LYS A 302 0.16 3.40 34.17
CA LYS A 302 -1.13 3.13 34.80
C LYS A 302 -2.11 2.40 33.88
N PHE A 303 -1.95 2.59 32.57
CA PHE A 303 -2.83 2.06 31.54
C PHE A 303 -1.98 1.45 30.42
N PRO A 304 -1.27 0.35 30.70
CA PRO A 304 -0.27 -0.22 29.79
C PRO A 304 -0.87 -0.75 28.47
N ASP A 305 -2.16 -1.07 28.47
CA ASP A 305 -2.89 -1.53 27.29
C ASP A 305 -3.13 -0.41 26.25
N PHE A 306 -2.90 0.85 26.64
CA PHE A 306 -3.08 2.02 25.79
C PHE A 306 -1.73 2.66 25.47
N SER A 307 -1.29 2.48 24.23
CA SER A 307 -0.20 3.24 23.63
C SER A 307 -0.64 3.81 22.28
N PHE A 308 -0.39 5.09 22.07
CA PHE A 308 -0.68 5.77 20.82
C PHE A 308 0.60 6.36 20.26
N SER A 309 0.82 6.19 18.96
CA SER A 309 2.02 6.72 18.31
C SER A 309 1.72 7.48 17.02
N TYR A 310 2.54 8.51 16.77
CA TYR A 310 2.39 9.41 15.63
C TYR A 310 3.74 9.72 15.01
N HIS A 311 3.78 9.68 13.67
CA HIS A 311 4.94 10.08 12.89
C HIS A 311 4.71 11.45 12.28
N THR A 312 5.64 12.38 12.46
CA THR A 312 5.61 13.69 11.81
C THR A 312 6.89 13.89 11.01
N PRO A 313 6.82 14.06 9.68
CA PRO A 313 8.01 14.31 8.87
C PRO A 313 8.81 15.50 9.38
N TYR A 314 10.14 15.41 9.40
CA TYR A 314 11.01 16.47 9.90
C TYR A 314 10.73 17.81 9.22
N THR A 315 10.52 17.80 7.90
CA THR A 315 10.20 18.98 7.09
C THR A 315 8.96 19.76 7.58
N ILE A 316 8.03 19.07 8.25
CA ILE A 316 6.82 19.62 8.87
C ILE A 316 7.07 19.93 10.35
N GLY A 317 7.54 18.92 11.10
CA GLY A 317 7.68 18.95 12.55
C GLY A 317 8.67 20.01 13.06
N ARG A 318 9.75 20.28 12.31
CA ARG A 318 10.78 21.28 12.69
C ARG A 318 10.25 22.69 12.95
N LYS A 319 9.00 22.98 12.52
CA LYS A 319 8.35 24.27 12.72
C LYS A 319 7.76 24.43 14.13
N PHE A 320 7.52 23.35 14.86
CA PHE A 320 6.81 23.38 16.15
C PHE A 320 7.24 22.30 17.16
N LEU A 321 8.10 21.36 16.77
CA LEU A 321 8.68 20.35 17.65
C LEU A 321 10.13 20.73 18.03
N PRO A 322 10.66 20.20 19.15
CA PRO A 322 12.04 20.41 19.57
C PRO A 322 13.07 20.07 18.48
N HIS A 323 14.26 20.63 18.62
CA HIS A 323 15.35 20.35 17.68
C HIS A 323 15.74 18.86 17.75
N PRO A 324 16.00 18.18 16.62
CA PRO A 324 16.34 16.75 16.62
C PRO A 324 17.48 16.36 17.57
N GLU A 325 18.47 17.22 17.73
CA GLU A 325 19.64 16.98 18.59
C GLU A 325 19.31 16.97 20.09
N THR A 326 18.16 17.51 20.51
CA THR A 326 17.72 17.49 21.91
C THR A 326 16.90 16.24 22.24
N LEU A 327 16.68 15.36 21.26
CA LEU A 327 15.77 14.22 21.39
C LEU A 327 16.55 12.91 21.40
N PRO A 328 16.06 11.90 22.13
CA PRO A 328 16.59 10.55 22.04
C PRO A 328 16.44 10.03 20.60
N ALA A 329 17.52 9.44 20.09
CA ALA A 329 17.48 8.68 18.85
C ALA A 329 16.71 7.37 19.08
N VAL A 330 15.97 6.92 18.07
CA VAL A 330 15.28 5.63 18.09
C VAL A 330 15.53 4.90 16.79
N ASP A 331 15.79 3.60 16.86
CA ASP A 331 15.71 2.73 15.69
C ASP A 331 14.25 2.39 15.46
N HIS A 332 13.68 2.91 14.37
CA HIS A 332 12.29 2.66 14.05
C HIS A 332 12.15 1.34 13.28
N VAL A 333 11.39 0.40 13.82
CA VAL A 333 10.93 -0.79 13.11
C VAL A 333 9.44 -0.59 12.83
N GLU A 334 9.02 -0.64 11.57
CA GLU A 334 7.59 -0.61 11.23
C GLU A 334 6.88 -1.76 11.97
N GLN A 335 5.92 -1.44 12.83
CA GLN A 335 5.09 -2.43 13.49
C GLN A 335 3.81 -2.66 12.68
N ASP A 336 3.48 -3.93 12.41
CA ASP A 336 2.19 -4.33 11.87
C ASP A 336 1.15 -4.42 13.00
N GLY A 337 -0.04 -3.84 12.79
CA GLY A 337 -1.13 -3.86 13.78
C GLY A 337 -2.24 -2.84 13.50
N ILE A 338 -3.28 -2.86 14.35
CA ILE A 338 -4.43 -1.93 14.24
C ILE A 338 -4.04 -0.45 14.42
N PHE A 339 -2.90 -0.18 15.03
CA PHE A 339 -2.35 1.17 15.24
C PHE A 339 -1.29 1.55 14.20
N ARG A 340 -1.17 0.82 13.09
CA ARG A 340 -0.27 1.17 11.99
C ARG A 340 -0.62 2.56 11.42
N PHE A 341 0.39 3.42 11.39
CA PHE A 341 0.26 4.76 10.81
C PHE A 341 -0.13 4.68 9.34
N GLY A 342 -1.17 5.42 8.94
CA GLY A 342 -1.61 5.48 7.54
C GLY A 342 -2.32 4.22 7.03
N ARG A 343 -2.84 3.35 7.92
CA ARG A 343 -3.78 2.30 7.51
C ARG A 343 -5.08 2.90 7.00
N ARG A 344 -5.72 2.19 6.07
CA ARG A 344 -7.05 2.54 5.57
C ARG A 344 -8.11 2.29 6.65
N LEU A 345 -9.18 3.10 6.65
CA LEU A 345 -10.39 2.83 7.44
C LEU A 345 -11.08 1.56 6.91
N LEU A 346 -11.44 0.66 7.82
CA LEU A 346 -12.32 -0.47 7.49
C LEU A 346 -13.76 0.04 7.30
N GLU A 347 -14.56 -0.65 6.49
CA GLU A 347 -15.94 -0.21 6.21
C GLU A 347 -16.80 -0.13 7.47
N GLN A 348 -16.64 -1.06 8.41
CA GLN A 348 -17.31 -1.04 9.72
C GLN A 348 -16.87 0.16 10.57
N GLU A 349 -15.60 0.54 10.50
CA GLU A 349 -15.10 1.72 11.23
C GLU A 349 -15.71 3.00 10.68
N LYS A 350 -15.99 3.08 9.37
CA LYS A 350 -16.65 4.26 8.77
C LYS A 350 -18.10 4.43 9.22
N VAL A 351 -18.76 3.34 9.61
CA VAL A 351 -20.10 3.39 10.21
C VAL A 351 -20.06 4.03 11.59
N ILE A 352 -19.11 3.62 12.42
CA ILE A 352 -18.96 4.08 13.81
C ILE A 352 -18.32 5.48 13.87
N HIS A 353 -17.30 5.72 13.06
CA HIS A 353 -16.44 6.90 13.07
C HIS A 353 -16.62 7.70 11.78
N THR A 354 -17.82 8.26 11.58
CA THR A 354 -18.06 9.15 10.45
C THR A 354 -17.17 10.40 10.53
N GLN A 355 -16.92 11.03 9.38
CA GLN A 355 -16.05 12.20 9.32
C GLN A 355 -16.52 13.33 10.25
N GLU A 356 -17.83 13.58 10.27
CA GLU A 356 -18.48 14.60 11.11
C GLU A 356 -18.38 14.28 12.60
N ASP A 357 -18.64 13.02 12.99
CA ASP A 357 -18.58 12.60 14.39
C ASP A 357 -17.13 12.63 14.92
N VAL A 358 -16.18 12.16 14.12
CA VAL A 358 -14.75 12.25 14.45
C VAL A 358 -14.33 13.71 14.60
N LEU A 359 -14.79 14.60 13.72
CA LEU A 359 -14.47 16.02 13.82
C LEU A 359 -14.98 16.62 15.13
N LEU A 360 -16.24 16.38 15.47
CA LEU A 360 -16.86 16.88 16.69
C LEU A 360 -16.14 16.36 17.94
N LYS A 361 -15.86 15.06 18.01
CA LYS A 361 -15.19 14.43 19.15
C LYS A 361 -13.71 14.84 19.24
N PHE A 362 -13.04 15.00 18.11
CA PHE A 362 -11.68 15.51 18.05
C PHE A 362 -11.58 16.93 18.60
N GLU A 363 -12.46 17.84 18.17
CA GLU A 363 -12.46 19.23 18.64
C GLU A 363 -12.76 19.34 20.13
N ALA A 364 -13.70 18.53 20.64
CA ALA A 364 -13.98 18.44 22.07
C ALA A 364 -12.77 17.93 22.87
N ALA A 365 -12.14 16.84 22.42
CA ALA A 365 -10.96 16.28 23.09
C ALA A 365 -9.75 17.24 23.03
N LEU A 366 -9.58 17.95 21.92
CA LEU A 366 -8.54 18.97 21.77
C LEU A 366 -8.75 20.14 22.74
N ALA A 367 -9.99 20.60 22.88
CA ALA A 367 -10.34 21.66 23.83
C ALA A 367 -10.14 21.21 25.29
N GLU A 368 -10.47 19.95 25.61
CA GLU A 368 -10.28 19.40 26.95
C GLU A 368 -8.80 19.28 27.31
N ALA A 369 -7.99 18.68 26.45
CA ALA A 369 -6.55 18.51 26.68
C ALA A 369 -5.81 19.84 26.86
N ARG A 370 -6.25 20.91 26.17
CA ARG A 370 -5.68 22.26 26.32
C ARG A 370 -5.88 22.88 27.70
N LYS A 371 -6.79 22.39 28.53
CA LYS A 371 -6.97 22.91 29.90
C LYS A 371 -5.82 22.53 30.83
N PHE A 372 -4.98 21.59 30.42
CA PHE A 372 -3.87 21.04 31.21
C PHE A 372 -2.49 21.53 30.73
N ILE A 373 -2.46 22.46 29.78
CA ILE A 373 -1.27 23.18 29.30
C ILE A 373 -1.39 24.62 29.78
#